data_AF-T1K2C8-F1
#
_entry.id   AF-T1K2C8-F1
#
_cell.length_a   1.000
_cell.length_b   1.000
_cell.length_c   1.000
_cell.angle_alpha   90.00
_cell.angle_beta   90.00
_cell.angle_gamma   90.00
#
_symmetry.space_group_name_H-M   'P 1'
#
loop_
_entity.id
_entity.type
_entity.pdbx_description
1 polymer ?
#
loop_
_entity_poly.entity_id
_entity_poly.type
_entity_poly.pdbx_seq_one_letter_code
_entity_poly.pdbx_strand_id
1 'polypeptide(L)'
;MLQIKSESSHNDLHTLQLIDTNTHQLMDKMSTNGTFFIPEIKKSRSSEEFQIGDKIYVNGVKPGIIRFLGTTNFASGKWSGIELEDGSGRNDGSVNGIRYFSCKPNHGIFVRPHRLTLEPTLEKIPSTESSSTNGDTRCSSATLTSSIRQTPVIKKTNKTSQSHNLTSAANEKLRKGILRALDSSGLVKCHKHYSSGKSKDSRATLDQRITYLENEVRQLRAEKAKLTESLINQLTLVKEDNGDLSDQVVSLQIDNIALHMRVDELNKLWTCNKLLVKTLELVISEWRRDVQSKDNSGQALRDALVQTNSLNRQLMTMIANDKRRKNDDLAQLKEQLLMEN
;
A
#
# COMPACT_ATOMS: atom_id res chain seq x y z
N MET A 1 29.92 41.23 8.67
CA MET A 1 29.45 40.87 7.32
C MET A 1 30.35 39.72 6.86
N LEU A 2 29.93 38.48 7.13
CA LEU A 2 30.73 37.27 6.90
C LEU A 2 30.50 36.76 5.48
N GLN A 3 31.61 36.49 4.82
CA GLN A 3 31.72 35.97 3.47
C GLN A 3 31.86 34.45 3.55
N ILE A 4 30.97 33.70 2.91
CA ILE A 4 31.17 32.27 2.66
C ILE A 4 30.99 32.04 1.16
N LYS A 5 32.10 31.66 0.52
CA LYS A 5 32.23 31.34 -0.89
C LYS A 5 31.57 30.00 -1.20
N SER A 6 30.91 29.96 -2.36
CA SER A 6 30.34 28.79 -3.02
C SER A 6 31.42 27.98 -3.75
N GLU A 7 31.88 26.87 -3.17
CA GLU A 7 32.89 25.99 -3.82
C GLU A 7 32.60 24.48 -3.67
N SER A 8 31.34 24.06 -3.45
CA SER A 8 31.01 22.64 -3.15
C SER A 8 30.32 21.85 -4.27
N SER A 9 30.04 22.39 -5.46
CA SER A 9 29.19 21.70 -6.46
C SER A 9 29.96 21.01 -7.61
N HIS A 10 31.23 21.39 -7.86
CA HIS A 10 31.96 20.91 -9.04
C HIS A 10 32.75 19.61 -8.84
N ASN A 11 33.07 19.25 -7.59
CA ASN A 11 33.80 18.00 -7.29
C ASN A 11 32.90 16.75 -7.27
N ASP A 12 31.59 16.92 -7.08
CA ASP A 12 30.66 15.78 -7.01
C ASP A 12 30.35 15.20 -8.39
N LEU A 13 30.24 16.05 -9.43
CA LEU A 13 29.89 15.60 -10.77
C LEU A 13 31.00 14.77 -11.44
N HIS A 14 32.26 15.19 -11.26
CA HIS A 14 33.42 14.47 -11.79
C HIS A 14 33.66 13.14 -11.05
N THR A 15 33.38 13.09 -9.75
CA THR A 15 33.49 11.87 -8.94
C THR A 15 32.42 10.86 -9.33
N LEU A 16 31.18 11.31 -9.60
CA LEU A 16 30.11 10.45 -10.10
C LEU A 16 30.41 9.90 -11.50
N GLN A 17 30.97 10.72 -12.40
CA GLN A 17 31.40 10.27 -13.74
C GLN A 17 32.51 9.22 -13.70
N LEU A 18 33.47 9.34 -12.78
CA LEU A 18 34.54 8.35 -12.59
C LEU A 18 34.02 7.02 -12.04
N ILE A 19 32.98 7.04 -11.20
CA ILE A 19 32.35 5.83 -10.65
C ILE A 19 31.54 5.11 -11.74
N ASP A 20 30.77 5.84 -12.56
CA ASP A 20 30.00 5.26 -13.67
C ASP A 20 30.91 4.63 -14.74
N THR A 21 32.05 5.25 -15.05
CA THR A 21 32.97 4.74 -16.06
C THR A 21 33.70 3.47 -15.59
N ASN A 22 34.11 3.43 -14.31
CA ASN A 22 34.80 2.26 -13.74
C ASN A 22 33.86 1.08 -13.50
N THR A 23 32.59 1.35 -13.15
CA THR A 23 31.58 0.29 -12.99
C THR A 23 31.22 -0.34 -14.34
N HIS A 24 31.07 0.45 -15.41
CA HIS A 24 30.86 -0.09 -16.76
C HIS A 24 32.04 -0.94 -17.24
N GLN A 25 33.28 -0.50 -17.02
CA GLN A 25 34.47 -1.29 -17.39
C GLN A 25 34.61 -2.60 -16.59
N LEU A 26 34.17 -2.62 -15.35
CA LEU A 26 34.14 -3.83 -14.52
C LEU A 26 33.03 -4.80 -14.97
N MET A 27 31.85 -4.28 -15.31
CA MET A 27 30.75 -5.11 -15.82
C MET A 27 31.07 -5.75 -17.18
N ASP A 28 31.76 -5.02 -18.07
CA ASP A 28 32.12 -5.50 -19.41
C ASP A 28 33.24 -6.57 -19.37
N LYS A 29 34.18 -6.43 -18.43
CA LYS A 29 35.22 -7.45 -18.14
C LYS A 29 34.66 -8.69 -17.43
N MET A 30 33.53 -8.57 -16.74
CA MET A 30 32.83 -9.70 -16.11
C MET A 30 31.90 -10.44 -17.10
N SER A 31 31.47 -9.79 -18.18
CA SER A 31 30.63 -10.39 -19.24
C SER A 31 31.44 -11.22 -20.26
N THR A 32 32.69 -10.85 -20.49
CA THR A 32 33.55 -11.43 -21.53
C THR A 32 34.19 -12.78 -21.16
N ASN A 33 34.17 -13.16 -19.87
CA ASN A 33 34.68 -14.45 -19.41
C ASN A 33 33.53 -15.40 -19.02
N GLY A 34 32.98 -16.06 -20.05
CA GLY A 34 32.30 -17.36 -20.02
C GLY A 34 31.61 -17.82 -18.73
N THR A 35 30.28 -17.88 -18.82
CA THR A 35 29.38 -18.77 -18.06
C THR A 35 29.31 -18.58 -16.55
N PHE A 36 28.51 -17.62 -16.09
CA PHE A 36 27.78 -17.76 -14.83
C PHE A 36 26.30 -17.45 -15.06
N PHE A 37 25.48 -18.50 -15.00
CA PHE A 37 24.03 -18.44 -14.98
C PHE A 37 23.63 -17.73 -13.68
N ILE A 38 23.15 -16.49 -13.76
CA ILE A 38 22.54 -15.79 -12.62
C ILE A 38 21.12 -16.35 -12.48
N PRO A 39 20.78 -17.06 -11.39
CA PRO A 39 19.39 -17.43 -11.13
C PRO A 39 18.60 -16.14 -10.90
N GLU A 40 17.50 -15.99 -11.62
CA GLU A 40 16.58 -14.86 -11.49
C GLU A 40 16.14 -14.68 -10.03
N ILE A 41 16.72 -13.70 -9.34
CA ILE A 41 16.35 -13.35 -7.97
C ILE A 41 14.97 -12.71 -8.04
N LYS A 42 13.95 -13.50 -7.69
CA LYS A 42 12.58 -13.05 -7.53
C LYS A 42 12.55 -11.81 -6.64
N LYS A 43 12.16 -10.68 -7.22
CA LYS A 43 11.88 -9.40 -6.58
C LYS A 43 11.08 -9.65 -5.28
N SER A 44 11.65 -9.31 -4.13
CA SER A 44 10.94 -9.34 -2.85
C SER A 44 9.76 -8.38 -2.94
N ARG A 45 8.54 -8.90 -3.04
CA ARG A 45 7.31 -8.11 -3.07
C ARG A 45 7.16 -7.36 -1.74
N SER A 46 6.86 -6.08 -1.80
CA SER A 46 6.36 -5.31 -0.66
C SER A 46 5.07 -5.97 -0.13
N SER A 47 4.91 -5.97 1.19
CA SER A 47 3.91 -6.75 1.94
C SER A 47 2.42 -6.44 1.69
N GLU A 48 2.04 -5.79 0.58
CA GLU A 48 0.65 -5.33 0.37
C GLU A 48 0.07 -5.61 -1.03
N GLU A 49 0.85 -6.09 -2.00
CA GLU A 49 0.32 -6.38 -3.34
C GLU A 49 0.32 -7.87 -3.65
N PHE A 50 -0.82 -8.50 -3.35
CA PHE A 50 -1.11 -9.88 -3.73
C PHE A 50 -1.17 -10.06 -5.25
N GLN A 51 -0.78 -11.23 -5.73
CA GLN A 51 -0.90 -11.62 -7.14
C GLN A 51 -1.74 -12.88 -7.31
N ILE A 52 -2.32 -13.04 -8.50
CA ILE A 52 -3.02 -14.26 -8.89
C ILE A 52 -2.03 -15.43 -8.85
N GLY A 53 -2.43 -16.52 -8.22
CA GLY A 53 -1.60 -17.71 -7.98
C GLY A 53 -0.92 -17.74 -6.62
N ASP A 54 -0.94 -16.65 -5.84
CA ASP A 54 -0.37 -16.64 -4.49
C ASP A 54 -1.15 -17.56 -3.54
N LYS A 55 -0.40 -18.30 -2.71
CA LYS A 55 -0.94 -19.03 -1.56
C LYS A 55 -1.11 -18.05 -0.40
N ILE A 56 -2.30 -18.00 0.16
CA ILE A 56 -2.68 -17.06 1.22
C ILE A 56 -3.55 -17.75 2.27
N TYR A 57 -3.77 -17.05 3.37
CA TYR A 57 -4.73 -17.40 4.40
C TYR A 57 -5.83 -16.34 4.46
N VAL A 58 -7.09 -16.79 4.42
CA VAL A 58 -8.26 -15.93 4.61
C VAL A 58 -8.53 -15.79 6.11
N ASN A 59 -8.59 -14.55 6.59
CA ASN A 59 -8.68 -14.20 8.00
C ASN A 59 -7.61 -14.90 8.86
N GLY A 60 -6.42 -15.17 8.30
CA GLY A 60 -5.34 -15.84 9.04
C GLY A 60 -5.48 -17.34 9.26
N VAL A 61 -6.59 -17.97 8.84
CA VAL A 61 -6.91 -19.36 9.21
C VAL A 61 -7.08 -20.28 8.00
N LYS A 62 -7.84 -19.85 7.00
CA LYS A 62 -8.23 -20.75 5.90
C LYS A 62 -7.27 -20.64 4.71
N PRO A 63 -6.48 -21.67 4.39
CA PRO A 63 -5.57 -21.64 3.27
C PRO A 63 -6.32 -21.63 1.93
N GLY A 64 -5.81 -20.88 0.96
CA GLY A 64 -6.34 -20.83 -0.39
C GLY A 64 -5.41 -20.19 -1.40
N ILE A 65 -5.80 -20.23 -2.67
CA ILE A 65 -5.05 -19.68 -3.80
C ILE A 65 -5.84 -18.55 -4.43
N ILE A 66 -5.20 -17.41 -4.67
CA ILE A 66 -5.83 -16.29 -5.36
C ILE A 66 -6.05 -16.63 -6.83
N ARG A 67 -7.30 -16.54 -7.30
CA ARG A 67 -7.68 -16.78 -8.70
C ARG A 67 -8.16 -15.51 -9.41
N PHE A 68 -8.55 -14.48 -8.66
CA PHE A 68 -9.05 -13.23 -9.20
C PHE A 68 -8.65 -12.04 -8.32
N LEU A 69 -8.29 -10.91 -8.94
CA LEU A 69 -8.07 -9.62 -8.28
C LEU A 69 -8.68 -8.52 -9.14
N GLY A 70 -9.62 -7.74 -8.61
CA GLY A 70 -10.24 -6.67 -9.39
C GLY A 70 -11.55 -6.14 -8.82
N THR A 71 -12.22 -5.29 -9.58
CA THR A 71 -13.60 -4.86 -9.31
C THR A 71 -14.60 -5.94 -9.71
N THR A 72 -15.79 -5.92 -9.12
CA THR A 72 -16.82 -6.94 -9.36
C THR A 72 -18.17 -6.30 -9.66
N ASN A 73 -19.07 -7.05 -10.27
CA ASN A 73 -20.41 -6.59 -10.61
C ASN A 73 -21.37 -6.69 -9.42
N PHE A 74 -21.08 -7.57 -8.46
CA PHE A 74 -21.94 -7.76 -7.28
C PHE A 74 -21.69 -6.70 -6.19
N ALA A 75 -20.50 -6.08 -6.14
CA ALA A 75 -20.17 -5.04 -5.18
C ALA A 75 -19.00 -4.15 -5.65
N SER A 76 -19.03 -2.89 -5.25
CA SER A 76 -17.99 -1.90 -5.55
C SER A 76 -16.66 -2.18 -4.83
N GLY A 77 -15.59 -1.52 -5.27
CA GLY A 77 -14.23 -1.64 -4.72
C GLY A 77 -13.48 -2.89 -5.17
N LYS A 78 -12.21 -3.03 -4.74
CA LYS A 78 -11.35 -4.18 -5.05
C LYS A 78 -11.76 -5.42 -4.25
N TRP A 79 -11.78 -6.56 -4.92
CA TRP A 79 -12.07 -7.88 -4.37
C TRP A 79 -11.01 -8.89 -4.82
N SER A 80 -10.80 -9.87 -3.96
CA SER A 80 -9.95 -11.03 -4.22
C SER A 80 -10.83 -12.28 -4.25
N GLY A 81 -10.84 -12.97 -5.39
CA GLY A 81 -11.48 -14.26 -5.55
C GLY A 81 -10.46 -15.37 -5.27
N ILE A 82 -10.80 -16.26 -4.34
CA ILE A 82 -9.89 -17.26 -3.77
C ILE A 82 -10.52 -18.63 -3.90
N GLU A 83 -9.71 -19.60 -4.32
CA GLU A 83 -10.03 -21.02 -4.26
C GLU A 83 -9.48 -21.61 -2.96
N LEU A 84 -10.38 -22.01 -2.05
CA LEU A 84 -10.07 -22.65 -0.78
C LEU A 84 -9.77 -24.13 -0.96
N GLU A 85 -8.89 -24.68 -0.12
CA GLU A 85 -8.53 -26.10 -0.19
C GLU A 85 -9.61 -27.03 0.39
N ASP A 86 -10.31 -26.57 1.45
CA ASP A 86 -11.20 -27.39 2.28
C ASP A 86 -12.68 -27.39 1.86
N GLY A 87 -13.02 -26.74 0.74
CA GLY A 87 -14.40 -26.65 0.26
C GLY A 87 -15.34 -25.85 1.17
N SER A 88 -14.81 -24.98 2.04
CA SER A 88 -15.59 -24.12 2.93
C SER A 88 -15.96 -22.75 2.32
N GLY A 89 -15.92 -22.66 1.00
CA GLY A 89 -16.30 -21.51 0.19
C GLY A 89 -17.82 -21.39 -0.01
N ARG A 90 -18.21 -20.47 -0.89
CA ARG A 90 -19.62 -20.10 -1.13
C ARG A 90 -20.03 -20.17 -2.61
N ASN A 91 -19.08 -20.38 -3.51
CA ASN A 91 -19.31 -20.41 -4.95
C ASN A 91 -18.31 -21.32 -5.66
N ASP A 92 -18.46 -21.46 -6.98
CA ASP A 92 -17.57 -22.21 -7.88
C ASP A 92 -16.66 -21.27 -8.72
N GLY A 93 -16.52 -20.02 -8.28
CA GLY A 93 -15.87 -18.94 -9.02
C GLY A 93 -16.82 -18.08 -9.87
N SER A 94 -18.14 -18.35 -9.83
CA SER A 94 -19.18 -17.48 -10.37
C SER A 94 -20.06 -16.85 -9.30
N VAL A 95 -20.52 -15.61 -9.53
CA VAL A 95 -21.47 -14.89 -8.66
C VAL A 95 -22.54 -14.24 -9.54
N ASN A 96 -23.81 -14.49 -9.25
CA ASN A 96 -24.95 -13.97 -10.02
C ASN A 96 -24.85 -14.25 -11.54
N GLY A 97 -24.37 -15.45 -11.91
CA GLY A 97 -24.23 -15.87 -13.31
C GLY A 97 -22.99 -15.32 -14.04
N ILE A 98 -22.20 -14.45 -13.41
CA ILE A 98 -20.94 -13.94 -13.98
C ILE A 98 -19.78 -14.77 -13.43
N ARG A 99 -18.96 -15.33 -14.33
CA ARG A 99 -17.79 -16.13 -13.97
C ARG A 99 -16.54 -15.25 -13.90
N TYR A 100 -15.86 -15.30 -12.78
CA TYR A 100 -14.59 -14.60 -12.53
C TYR A 100 -13.40 -15.56 -12.55
N PHE A 101 -13.60 -16.78 -12.04
CA PHE A 101 -12.63 -17.87 -12.09
C PHE A 101 -13.34 -19.22 -12.09
N SER A 102 -12.60 -20.31 -12.21
CA SER A 102 -13.13 -21.68 -12.16
C SER A 102 -12.50 -22.44 -11.02
N CYS A 103 -13.32 -23.07 -10.18
CA CYS A 103 -12.90 -23.98 -9.13
C CYS A 103 -14.01 -25.01 -8.85
N LYS A 104 -13.77 -25.95 -7.94
CA LYS A 104 -14.78 -26.93 -7.52
C LYS A 104 -15.97 -26.23 -6.83
N PRO A 105 -17.20 -26.80 -6.89
CA PRO A 105 -18.34 -26.27 -6.16
C PRO A 105 -18.04 -26.10 -4.67
N ASN A 106 -18.39 -24.94 -4.10
CA ASN A 106 -18.10 -24.55 -2.72
C ASN A 106 -16.62 -24.32 -2.40
N HIS A 107 -15.72 -24.20 -3.37
CA HIS A 107 -14.32 -23.83 -3.08
C HIS A 107 -14.05 -22.33 -3.27
N GLY A 108 -14.87 -21.62 -4.03
CA GLY A 108 -14.68 -20.20 -4.31
C GLY A 108 -15.20 -19.30 -3.19
N ILE A 109 -14.43 -18.27 -2.83
CA ILE A 109 -14.86 -17.17 -1.94
C ILE A 109 -14.35 -15.83 -2.46
N PHE A 110 -15.13 -14.77 -2.27
CA PHE A 110 -14.71 -13.38 -2.50
C PHE A 110 -14.52 -12.67 -1.16
N VAL A 111 -13.36 -12.06 -0.96
CA VAL A 111 -13.05 -11.24 0.22
C VAL A 111 -12.32 -9.96 -0.17
N ARG A 112 -12.23 -9.01 0.76
CA ARG A 112 -11.42 -7.81 0.57
C ARG A 112 -9.93 -8.14 0.78
N PRO A 113 -9.01 -7.45 0.09
CA PRO A 113 -7.57 -7.67 0.23
C PRO A 113 -7.05 -7.63 1.67
N HIS A 114 -7.59 -6.75 2.53
CA HIS A 114 -7.18 -6.64 3.94
C HIS A 114 -7.49 -7.88 4.80
N ARG A 115 -8.28 -8.84 4.29
CA ARG A 115 -8.57 -10.11 4.97
C ARG A 115 -7.60 -11.23 4.57
N LEU A 116 -6.59 -10.92 3.78
CA LEU A 116 -5.59 -11.88 3.31
C LEU A 116 -4.29 -11.68 4.05
N THR A 117 -3.67 -12.79 4.41
CA THR A 117 -2.31 -12.84 4.98
C THR A 117 -1.48 -13.88 4.24
N LEU A 118 -0.17 -13.66 4.15
CA LEU A 118 0.76 -14.64 3.55
C LEU A 118 1.01 -15.81 4.51
N GLU A 119 0.99 -15.54 5.81
CA GLU A 119 1.21 -16.51 6.88
C GLU A 119 -0.06 -16.68 7.72
N PRO A 120 -0.25 -17.84 8.38
CA PRO A 120 -1.36 -18.06 9.30
C PRO A 120 -1.19 -17.20 10.56
N THR A 121 -2.25 -16.55 11.01
CA THR A 121 -2.27 -15.74 12.23
C THR A 121 -3.21 -16.36 13.26
N LEU A 122 -2.69 -16.65 14.46
CA LEU A 122 -3.39 -17.34 15.55
C LEU A 122 -4.27 -16.42 16.41
N GLU A 123 -4.80 -15.33 15.85
CA GLU A 123 -5.58 -14.36 16.63
C GLU A 123 -7.11 -14.59 16.58
N LYS A 124 -7.72 -14.30 17.74
CA LYS A 124 -9.07 -14.65 18.17
C LYS A 124 -10.17 -13.91 17.38
N ILE A 125 -11.18 -14.67 16.96
CA ILE A 125 -12.34 -14.27 16.14
C ILE A 125 -13.22 -13.19 16.82
N PRO A 126 -13.59 -12.08 16.15
CA PRO A 126 -14.88 -11.42 16.36
C PRO A 126 -15.94 -12.14 15.51
N SER A 127 -16.82 -12.86 16.18
CA SER A 127 -17.95 -13.59 15.59
C SER A 127 -19.13 -12.65 15.37
N THR A 128 -19.46 -12.29 14.13
CA THR A 128 -20.75 -11.72 13.69
C THR A 128 -20.68 -11.61 12.15
N GLU A 129 -21.51 -12.18 11.29
CA GLU A 129 -22.73 -12.97 11.40
C GLU A 129 -22.85 -13.79 10.10
N SER A 130 -23.34 -15.01 10.22
CA SER A 130 -23.86 -15.82 9.13
C SER A 130 -25.38 -15.77 9.18
N SER A 131 -26.03 -15.32 8.12
CA SER A 131 -27.41 -15.71 7.83
C SER A 131 -27.50 -16.14 6.37
N SER A 132 -27.38 -17.45 6.21
CA SER A 132 -27.84 -18.22 5.08
C SER A 132 -29.36 -18.12 4.97
N THR A 133 -29.83 -17.94 3.73
CA THR A 133 -30.96 -18.64 3.08
C THR A 133 -32.20 -18.98 3.91
N ASN A 134 -33.36 -18.60 3.39
CA ASN A 134 -34.51 -19.51 3.27
C ASN A 134 -35.43 -19.03 2.14
N GLY A 135 -35.45 -19.76 1.04
CA GLY A 135 -36.63 -19.90 0.20
C GLY A 135 -37.03 -21.37 0.25
N ASP A 136 -38.28 -21.67 0.62
CA ASP A 136 -39.23 -22.39 -0.24
C ASP A 136 -40.52 -22.86 0.47
N THR A 137 -41.61 -22.78 -0.31
CA THR A 137 -42.81 -23.66 -0.33
C THR A 137 -44.10 -23.30 0.44
N ARG A 138 -45.09 -22.81 -0.35
CA ARG A 138 -46.55 -23.17 -0.49
C ARG A 138 -47.42 -23.32 0.78
N CYS A 139 -48.76 -23.19 0.76
CA CYS A 139 -49.83 -22.59 -0.06
C CYS A 139 -51.16 -22.97 0.66
N SER A 140 -52.18 -22.10 0.57
CA SER A 140 -53.62 -22.37 0.73
C SER A 140 -54.22 -22.82 2.07
N SER A 141 -55.14 -22.01 2.58
CA SER A 141 -56.51 -22.48 2.85
C SER A 141 -57.49 -21.31 2.72
N ALA A 142 -58.50 -21.54 1.88
CA ALA A 142 -59.62 -20.65 1.59
C ALA A 142 -60.70 -20.76 2.68
N THR A 143 -61.46 -19.69 2.88
CA THR A 143 -62.91 -19.81 3.14
C THR A 143 -63.64 -18.57 2.60
N LEU A 144 -64.56 -18.83 1.69
CA LEU A 144 -65.52 -17.91 1.10
C LEU A 144 -66.72 -17.77 2.06
N THR A 145 -67.24 -16.56 2.27
CA THR A 145 -68.69 -16.35 2.33
C THR A 145 -69.09 -14.93 1.93
N SER A 146 -70.26 -14.88 1.32
CA SER A 146 -70.86 -13.89 0.42
C SER A 146 -71.59 -12.71 1.08
N SER A 147 -71.65 -11.61 0.32
CA SER A 147 -72.79 -10.68 0.11
C SER A 147 -73.36 -9.90 1.30
N ILE A 148 -73.36 -8.55 1.21
CA ILE A 148 -74.56 -7.70 1.06
C ILE A 148 -74.15 -6.22 0.82
N ARG A 149 -75.01 -5.56 0.05
CA ARG A 149 -74.93 -4.27 -0.65
C ARG A 149 -74.96 -3.01 0.24
N GLN A 150 -74.32 -1.97 -0.30
CA GLN A 150 -74.71 -0.54 -0.39
C GLN A 150 -74.57 0.45 0.79
N THR A 151 -73.44 1.21 0.74
CA THR A 151 -73.27 2.70 0.70
C THR A 151 -73.83 3.62 1.82
N PRO A 152 -73.36 4.89 1.98
CA PRO A 152 -72.11 5.55 1.52
C PRO A 152 -71.43 6.46 2.62
N VAL A 153 -70.36 7.17 2.20
CA VAL A 153 -69.88 8.49 2.70
C VAL A 153 -68.70 8.52 3.71
N ILE A 154 -67.55 8.95 3.17
CA ILE A 154 -66.50 9.87 3.70
C ILE A 154 -66.05 9.69 5.16
N LYS A 155 -64.76 9.37 5.36
CA LYS A 155 -63.83 10.18 6.20
C LYS A 155 -62.36 9.72 6.15
N LYS A 156 -61.53 10.74 6.30
CA LYS A 156 -60.07 10.84 6.33
C LYS A 156 -59.37 9.97 7.40
N THR A 157 -58.03 9.97 7.26
CA THR A 157 -56.97 9.83 8.29
C THR A 157 -56.60 8.41 8.68
N ASN A 158 -55.36 8.03 9.00
CA ASN A 158 -53.99 8.58 8.89
C ASN A 158 -53.07 7.45 9.42
N LYS A 159 -51.79 7.41 9.00
CA LYS A 159 -50.58 7.39 9.87
C LYS A 159 -49.42 6.58 9.29
N THR A 160 -48.32 7.29 8.99
CA THR A 160 -46.95 7.05 9.52
C THR A 160 -46.10 8.25 9.05
N SER A 161 -45.82 9.28 9.87
CA SER A 161 -44.83 9.39 10.96
C SER A 161 -43.37 9.51 10.49
N GLN A 162 -42.80 10.68 10.81
CA GLN A 162 -41.39 10.99 11.16
C GLN A 162 -40.38 11.43 10.08
N SER A 163 -40.26 12.77 9.93
CA SER A 163 -38.96 13.48 9.99
C SER A 163 -39.18 14.94 10.41
N HIS A 164 -39.14 15.20 11.72
CA HIS A 164 -39.25 16.55 12.29
C HIS A 164 -37.90 16.93 12.90
N ASN A 165 -37.43 18.17 12.67
CA ASN A 165 -36.84 19.07 13.70
C ASN A 165 -35.82 20.13 13.22
N LEU A 166 -35.77 20.56 11.96
CA LEU A 166 -35.03 21.79 11.60
C LEU A 166 -35.80 22.81 10.74
N THR A 167 -37.00 22.49 10.26
CA THR A 167 -37.81 23.37 9.39
C THR A 167 -38.97 24.05 10.12
N SER A 168 -39.26 23.68 11.37
CA SER A 168 -40.45 24.15 12.09
C SER A 168 -40.29 25.57 12.64
N ALA A 169 -39.13 25.91 13.21
CA ALA A 169 -38.94 27.23 13.83
C ALA A 169 -38.96 28.36 12.79
N ALA A 170 -38.33 28.17 11.62
CA ALA A 170 -38.35 29.15 10.53
C ALA A 170 -39.75 29.31 9.91
N ASN A 171 -40.47 28.20 9.70
CA ASN A 171 -41.84 28.23 9.18
C ASN A 171 -42.83 28.80 10.21
N GLU A 172 -42.63 28.58 11.50
CA GLU A 172 -43.41 29.17 12.59
C GLU A 172 -43.15 30.68 12.72
N LYS A 173 -41.90 31.11 12.53
CA LYS A 173 -41.50 32.53 12.56
C LYS A 173 -42.04 33.28 11.34
N LEU A 174 -42.02 32.66 10.17
CA LEU A 174 -42.65 33.16 8.95
C LEU A 174 -44.18 33.22 9.10
N ARG A 175 -44.81 32.16 9.63
CA ARG A 175 -46.26 32.11 9.87
C ARG A 175 -46.72 33.16 10.88
N LYS A 176 -45.99 33.34 11.98
CA LYS A 176 -46.23 34.41 12.97
C LYS A 176 -45.93 35.81 12.40
N GLY A 177 -44.96 35.92 11.49
CA GLY A 177 -44.69 37.14 10.73
C GLY A 177 -45.84 37.54 9.81
N ILE A 178 -46.39 36.57 9.06
CA ILE A 178 -47.56 36.74 8.18
C ILE A 178 -48.81 37.07 8.99
N LEU A 179 -49.07 36.38 10.10
CA LEU A 179 -50.22 36.68 10.99
C LEU A 179 -50.15 38.09 11.59
N ARG A 180 -48.97 38.52 12.06
CA ARG A 180 -48.78 39.90 12.54
C ARG A 180 -48.89 40.92 11.43
N ALA A 181 -48.44 40.61 10.21
CA ALA A 181 -48.62 41.49 9.06
C ALA A 181 -50.10 41.61 8.67
N LEU A 182 -50.90 40.56 8.82
CA LEU A 182 -52.35 40.56 8.58
C LEU A 182 -53.12 41.34 9.67
N ASP A 183 -52.73 41.20 10.94
CA ASP A 183 -53.33 41.96 12.06
C ASP A 183 -52.93 43.45 12.03
N SER A 184 -51.68 43.76 11.66
CA SER A 184 -51.17 45.14 11.52
C SER A 184 -51.62 45.85 10.24
N SER A 185 -52.25 45.13 9.29
CA SER A 185 -52.66 45.67 7.99
C SER A 185 -53.92 46.54 8.02
N GLY A 186 -54.54 46.78 9.18
CA GLY A 186 -55.72 47.65 9.28
C GLY A 186 -56.95 47.13 8.53
N LEU A 187 -56.95 45.88 8.08
CA LEU A 187 -58.00 45.30 7.23
C LEU A 187 -59.36 45.16 7.96
N VAL A 188 -59.35 45.17 9.30
CA VAL A 188 -60.58 45.20 10.12
C VAL A 188 -61.19 46.61 10.19
N LYS A 189 -60.42 47.69 9.95
CA LYS A 189 -60.93 49.06 9.99
C LYS A 189 -61.56 49.50 8.66
N CYS A 190 -61.16 48.87 7.56
CA CYS A 190 -61.67 49.18 6.22
C CYS A 190 -63.08 48.64 5.94
N HIS A 191 -63.55 47.62 6.68
CA HIS A 191 -64.92 47.10 6.50
C HIS A 191 -65.99 48.03 7.09
N LYS A 192 -65.62 48.96 7.97
CA LYS A 192 -66.57 49.89 8.60
C LYS A 192 -66.92 51.11 7.73
N HIS A 193 -66.10 51.42 6.72
CA HIS A 193 -66.34 52.55 5.79
C HIS A 193 -66.99 52.14 4.46
N TYR A 194 -67.07 50.85 4.15
CA TYR A 194 -67.69 50.38 2.90
C TYR A 194 -69.23 50.52 2.88
N SER A 195 -69.87 50.74 4.03
CA SER A 195 -71.32 50.95 4.14
C SER A 195 -71.78 52.40 3.98
N SER A 196 -70.92 53.36 3.64
CA SER A 196 -71.36 54.74 3.34
C SER A 196 -70.74 55.24 2.03
N GLY A 197 -71.53 55.23 0.96
CA GLY A 197 -71.09 55.62 -0.38
C GLY A 197 -70.48 57.02 -0.45
N LYS A 198 -69.17 57.10 -0.74
CA LYS A 198 -68.48 58.25 -1.35
C LYS A 198 -67.36 57.73 -2.27
N SER A 199 -67.58 57.85 -3.57
CA SER A 199 -66.89 57.07 -4.63
C SER A 199 -65.50 57.58 -5.07
N LYS A 200 -64.91 58.60 -4.42
CA LYS A 200 -63.57 59.13 -4.81
C LYS A 200 -62.50 58.88 -3.74
N ASP A 201 -62.86 58.98 -2.46
CA ASP A 201 -61.91 58.82 -1.34
C ASP A 201 -61.48 57.36 -1.11
N SER A 202 -62.33 56.39 -1.50
CA SER A 202 -62.01 54.95 -1.39
C SER A 202 -60.96 54.51 -2.41
N ARG A 203 -60.89 55.15 -3.58
CA ARG A 203 -59.89 54.84 -4.61
C ARG A 203 -58.51 55.37 -4.24
N ALA A 204 -58.44 56.60 -3.73
CA ALA A 204 -57.20 57.18 -3.22
C ALA A 204 -56.60 56.34 -2.06
N THR A 205 -57.45 55.80 -1.19
CA THR A 205 -57.01 54.92 -0.08
C THR A 205 -56.44 53.59 -0.59
N LEU A 206 -57.01 53.02 -1.65
CA LEU A 206 -56.50 51.80 -2.29
C LEU A 206 -55.20 52.06 -3.04
N ASP A 207 -55.09 53.18 -3.76
CA ASP A 207 -53.88 53.58 -4.49
C ASP A 207 -52.70 53.75 -3.52
N GLN A 208 -52.93 54.39 -2.36
CA GLN A 208 -51.91 54.53 -1.31
C GLN A 208 -51.45 53.17 -0.77
N ARG A 209 -52.38 52.20 -0.64
CA ARG A 209 -52.06 50.84 -0.21
C ARG A 209 -51.28 50.05 -1.27
N ILE A 210 -51.61 50.22 -2.54
CA ILE A 210 -50.87 49.64 -3.66
C ILE A 210 -49.44 50.17 -3.68
N THR A 211 -49.25 51.49 -3.62
CA THR A 211 -47.92 52.12 -3.58
C THR A 211 -47.09 51.64 -2.38
N TYR A 212 -47.71 51.50 -1.20
CA TYR A 212 -47.03 50.95 -0.04
C TYR A 212 -46.56 49.51 -0.26
N LEU A 213 -47.45 48.64 -0.77
CA LEU A 213 -47.11 47.24 -1.06
C LEU A 213 -46.07 47.11 -2.17
N GLU A 214 -46.13 47.95 -3.20
CA GLU A 214 -45.12 47.99 -4.26
C GLU A 214 -43.74 48.38 -3.72
N ASN A 215 -43.68 49.35 -2.81
CA ASN A 215 -42.43 49.74 -2.14
C ASN A 215 -41.90 48.63 -1.23
N GLU A 216 -42.76 47.95 -0.49
CA GLU A 216 -42.38 46.81 0.36
C GLU A 216 -41.84 45.65 -0.48
N VAL A 217 -42.53 45.30 -1.57
CA VAL A 217 -42.07 44.27 -2.52
C VAL A 217 -40.73 44.68 -3.16
N ARG A 218 -40.53 45.97 -3.46
CA ARG A 218 -39.26 46.48 -3.98
C ARG A 218 -38.13 46.34 -2.96
N GLN A 219 -38.38 46.66 -1.69
CA GLN A 219 -37.39 46.49 -0.63
C GLN A 219 -37.03 45.01 -0.41
N LEU A 220 -38.03 44.13 -0.33
CA LEU A 220 -37.80 42.69 -0.18
C LEU A 220 -37.04 42.08 -1.37
N ARG A 221 -37.31 42.57 -2.59
CA ARG A 221 -36.54 42.16 -3.78
C ARG A 221 -35.08 42.64 -3.70
N ALA A 222 -34.84 43.86 -3.23
CA ALA A 222 -33.49 44.38 -3.04
C ALA A 222 -32.73 43.62 -1.94
N GLU A 223 -33.37 43.29 -0.82
CA GLU A 223 -32.79 42.48 0.25
C GLU A 223 -32.45 41.06 -0.24
N LYS A 224 -33.37 40.43 -0.97
CA LYS A 224 -33.11 39.14 -1.62
C LYS A 224 -31.91 39.21 -2.57
N ALA A 225 -31.77 40.28 -3.36
CA ALA A 225 -30.63 40.44 -4.26
C ALA A 225 -29.30 40.50 -3.49
N LYS A 226 -29.24 41.28 -2.41
CA LYS A 226 -28.05 41.38 -1.54
C LYS A 226 -27.67 40.03 -0.91
N LEU A 227 -28.65 39.28 -0.41
CA LEU A 227 -28.44 37.94 0.13
C LEU A 227 -27.93 36.97 -0.93
N THR A 228 -28.45 37.06 -2.16
CA THR A 228 -28.02 36.22 -3.27
C THR A 228 -26.57 36.51 -3.66
N GLU A 229 -26.20 37.79 -3.73
CA GLU A 229 -24.82 38.21 -4.01
C GLU A 229 -23.86 37.76 -2.90
N SER A 230 -24.26 37.90 -1.63
CA SER A 230 -23.47 37.40 -0.49
C SER A 230 -23.25 35.88 -0.57
N LEU A 231 -24.27 35.11 -0.95
CA LEU A 231 -24.16 33.66 -1.10
C LEU A 231 -23.25 33.27 -2.27
N ILE A 232 -23.34 33.98 -3.40
CA ILE A 232 -22.47 33.76 -4.55
C ILE A 232 -21.01 34.03 -4.15
N ASN A 233 -20.73 35.13 -3.48
CA ASN A 233 -19.36 35.47 -3.04
C ASN A 233 -18.80 34.41 -2.09
N GLN A 234 -19.58 33.92 -1.12
CA GLN A 234 -19.16 32.81 -0.27
C GLN A 234 -18.91 31.52 -1.06
N LEU A 235 -19.76 31.21 -2.03
CA LEU A 235 -19.60 30.02 -2.87
C LEU A 235 -18.35 30.10 -3.77
N THR A 236 -18.02 31.30 -4.28
CA THR A 236 -16.82 31.53 -5.10
C THR A 236 -15.55 31.32 -4.28
N LEU A 237 -15.46 31.92 -3.08
CA LEU A 237 -14.31 31.73 -2.18
C LEU A 237 -14.08 30.26 -1.84
N VAL A 238 -15.14 29.54 -1.46
CA VAL A 238 -15.06 28.10 -1.14
C VAL A 238 -14.63 27.28 -2.36
N LYS A 239 -15.00 27.68 -3.59
CA LYS A 239 -14.56 26.99 -4.80
C LYS A 239 -13.09 27.23 -5.12
N GLU A 240 -12.61 28.46 -4.92
CA GLU A 240 -11.19 28.82 -5.13
C GLU A 240 -10.30 28.05 -4.14
N ASP A 241 -10.65 28.03 -2.85
CA ASP A 241 -9.90 27.28 -1.82
C ASP A 241 -9.87 25.77 -2.13
N ASN A 242 -10.99 25.20 -2.60
CA ASN A 242 -11.05 23.78 -3.00
C ASN A 242 -10.22 23.49 -4.25
N GLY A 243 -10.09 24.46 -5.17
CA GLY A 243 -9.25 24.36 -6.36
C GLY A 243 -7.77 24.32 -5.98
N ASP A 244 -7.32 25.25 -5.14
CA ASP A 244 -5.94 25.30 -4.67
C ASP A 244 -5.55 24.05 -3.87
N LEU A 245 -6.45 23.56 -3.00
CA LEU A 245 -6.24 22.28 -2.32
C LEU A 245 -6.13 21.11 -3.29
N SER A 246 -6.95 21.07 -4.34
CA SER A 246 -6.89 20.02 -5.36
C SER A 246 -5.56 20.04 -6.11
N ASP A 247 -5.07 21.22 -6.49
CA ASP A 247 -3.80 21.38 -7.19
C ASP A 247 -2.61 21.02 -6.28
N GLN A 248 -2.66 21.41 -4.99
CA GLN A 248 -1.66 20.99 -3.99
C GLN A 248 -1.64 19.47 -3.81
N VAL A 249 -2.80 18.81 -3.74
CA VAL A 249 -2.89 17.35 -3.64
C VAL A 249 -2.28 16.69 -4.87
N VAL A 250 -2.58 17.17 -6.08
CA VAL A 250 -1.99 16.64 -7.32
C VAL A 250 -0.46 16.82 -7.33
N SER A 251 0.04 17.99 -6.94
CA SER A 251 1.48 18.26 -6.82
C SER A 251 2.15 17.29 -5.84
N LEU A 252 1.58 17.13 -4.64
CA LEU A 252 2.08 16.20 -3.63
C LEU A 252 2.05 14.75 -4.12
N GLN A 253 1.06 14.37 -4.93
CA GLN A 253 0.99 13.04 -5.52
C GLN A 253 2.12 12.81 -6.54
N ILE A 254 2.44 13.81 -7.36
CA ILE A 254 3.56 13.76 -8.29
C ILE A 254 4.88 13.63 -7.52
N ASP A 255 5.07 14.46 -6.49
CA ASP A 255 6.27 14.41 -5.63
C ASP A 255 6.42 13.06 -4.95
N ASN A 256 5.32 12.47 -4.46
CA ASN A 256 5.33 11.15 -3.83
C ASN A 256 5.72 10.05 -4.83
N ILE A 257 5.22 10.10 -6.07
CA ILE A 257 5.63 9.18 -7.14
C ILE A 257 7.13 9.33 -7.43
N ALA A 258 7.63 10.57 -7.54
CA ALA A 258 9.06 10.82 -7.78
C ALA A 258 9.93 10.28 -6.63
N LEU A 259 9.49 10.44 -5.38
CA LEU A 259 10.16 9.88 -4.21
C LEU A 259 10.18 8.35 -4.23
N HIS A 260 9.06 7.70 -4.57
CA HIS A 260 8.99 6.24 -4.73
C HIS A 260 9.98 5.75 -5.79
N MET A 261 10.06 6.41 -6.94
CA MET A 261 11.05 6.08 -7.97
C MET A 261 12.49 6.23 -7.46
N ARG A 262 12.78 7.25 -6.66
CA ARG A 262 14.12 7.45 -6.08
C ARG A 262 14.50 6.36 -5.08
N VAL A 263 13.54 5.94 -4.24
CA VAL A 263 13.72 4.83 -3.30
C VAL A 263 14.00 3.53 -4.05
N ASP A 264 13.28 3.26 -5.13
CA ASP A 264 13.52 2.07 -5.96
C ASP A 264 14.93 2.06 -6.57
N GLU A 265 15.41 3.21 -7.03
CA GLU A 265 16.77 3.33 -7.57
C GLU A 265 17.85 3.09 -6.50
N LEU A 266 17.66 3.65 -5.30
CA LEU A 266 18.55 3.39 -4.17
C LEU A 266 18.54 1.92 -3.75
N ASN A 267 17.39 1.25 -3.80
CA ASN A 267 17.29 -0.19 -3.50
C ASN A 267 18.06 -1.06 -4.50
N LYS A 268 18.04 -0.70 -5.79
CA LYS A 268 18.86 -1.37 -6.81
C LYS A 268 20.35 -1.22 -6.49
N LEU A 269 20.81 0.01 -6.23
CA LEU A 269 22.21 0.29 -5.88
C LEU A 269 22.64 -0.45 -4.61
N TRP A 270 21.80 -0.45 -3.57
CA TRP A 270 22.06 -1.20 -2.34
C TRP A 270 22.22 -2.70 -2.61
N THR A 271 21.36 -3.27 -3.46
CA THR A 271 21.42 -4.69 -3.83
C THR A 271 22.71 -5.02 -4.60
N CYS A 272 23.10 -4.18 -5.56
CA CYS A 272 24.35 -4.32 -6.29
C CYS A 272 25.57 -4.26 -5.36
N ASN A 273 25.61 -3.28 -4.45
CA ASN A 273 26.70 -3.15 -3.48
C ASN A 273 26.78 -4.36 -2.55
N LYS A 274 25.62 -4.87 -2.09
CA LYS A 274 25.57 -6.08 -1.26
C LYS A 274 26.11 -7.31 -1.99
N LEU A 275 25.82 -7.45 -3.28
CA LEU A 275 26.36 -8.55 -4.08
C LEU A 275 27.87 -8.40 -4.30
N LEU A 276 28.34 -7.18 -4.58
CA LEU A 276 29.76 -6.88 -4.73
C LEU A 276 30.55 -7.26 -3.47
N VAL A 277 30.06 -6.90 -2.29
CA VAL A 277 30.68 -7.27 -1.01
C VAL A 277 30.80 -8.78 -0.87
N LYS A 278 29.74 -9.54 -1.14
CA LYS A 278 29.78 -11.01 -1.09
C LYS A 278 30.79 -11.60 -2.08
N THR A 279 30.85 -11.07 -3.30
CA THR A 279 31.83 -11.51 -4.29
C THR A 279 33.25 -11.25 -3.82
N LEU A 280 33.52 -10.08 -3.23
CA LEU A 280 34.83 -9.75 -2.67
C LEU A 280 35.21 -10.69 -1.52
N GLU A 281 34.26 -11.02 -0.63
CA GLU A 281 34.49 -11.98 0.46
C GLU A 281 34.88 -13.37 -0.07
N LEU A 282 34.26 -13.82 -1.16
CA LEU A 282 34.61 -15.10 -1.81
C LEU A 282 36.03 -15.05 -2.40
N VAL A 283 36.37 -13.99 -3.13
CA VAL A 283 37.72 -13.80 -3.70
C VAL A 283 38.78 -13.76 -2.60
N ILE A 284 38.54 -13.02 -1.51
CA ILE A 284 39.44 -12.95 -0.36
C ILE A 284 39.62 -14.34 0.28
N SER A 285 38.53 -15.10 0.39
CA SER A 285 38.57 -16.46 0.96
C SER A 285 39.36 -17.42 0.09
N GLU A 286 39.27 -17.30 -1.23
CA GLU A 286 40.05 -18.08 -2.18
C GLU A 286 41.54 -17.74 -2.12
N TRP A 287 41.88 -16.46 -2.16
CA TRP A 287 43.25 -16.00 -1.99
C TRP A 287 43.87 -16.49 -0.68
N ARG A 288 43.11 -16.46 0.41
CA ARG A 288 43.56 -16.97 1.71
C ARG A 288 43.89 -18.47 1.66
N ARG A 289 43.08 -19.28 0.98
CA ARG A 289 43.36 -20.72 0.79
C ARG A 289 44.65 -20.94 0.01
N ASP A 290 44.85 -20.19 -1.06
CA ASP A 290 46.04 -20.32 -1.91
C ASP A 290 47.32 -19.94 -1.16
N VAL A 291 47.29 -18.85 -0.38
CA VAL A 291 48.42 -18.45 0.47
C VAL A 291 48.73 -19.57 1.48
N GLN A 292 47.72 -20.09 2.18
CA GLN A 292 47.92 -21.17 3.15
C GLN A 292 48.49 -22.44 2.49
N SER A 293 48.03 -22.80 1.29
CA SER A 293 48.56 -23.95 0.56
C SER A 293 50.03 -23.77 0.20
N LYS A 294 50.43 -22.57 -0.24
CA LYS A 294 51.83 -22.26 -0.56
C LYS A 294 52.71 -22.28 0.69
N ASP A 295 52.22 -21.74 1.80
CA ASP A 295 52.94 -21.77 3.08
C ASP A 295 53.17 -23.20 3.58
N ASN A 296 52.15 -24.07 3.48
CA ASN A 296 52.27 -25.47 3.83
C ASN A 296 53.34 -26.20 2.98
N SER A 297 53.33 -25.97 1.66
CA SER A 297 54.37 -26.50 0.76
C SER A 297 55.75 -25.99 1.12
N GLY A 298 55.88 -24.71 1.46
CA GLY A 298 57.13 -24.11 1.93
C GLY A 298 57.61 -24.73 3.25
N GLN A 299 56.71 -25.03 4.18
CA GLN A 299 57.04 -25.70 5.43
C GLN A 299 57.54 -27.14 5.19
N ALA A 300 56.87 -27.90 4.33
CA ALA A 300 57.29 -29.25 3.96
C ALA A 300 58.72 -29.27 3.36
N LEU A 301 59.06 -28.29 2.52
CA LEU A 301 60.42 -28.16 1.97
C LEU A 301 61.46 -27.82 3.06
N ARG A 302 61.12 -26.95 4.02
CA ARG A 302 62.00 -26.64 5.16
C ARG A 302 62.27 -27.88 6.01
N ASP A 303 61.24 -28.67 6.29
CA ASP A 303 61.36 -29.88 7.09
C ASP A 303 62.24 -30.94 6.38
N ALA A 304 62.04 -31.12 5.07
CA ALA A 304 62.86 -32.01 4.25
C ALA A 304 64.34 -31.59 4.20
N LEU A 305 64.63 -30.28 4.15
CA LEU A 305 65.98 -29.76 4.20
C LEU A 305 66.66 -30.04 5.55
N VAL A 306 65.93 -29.86 6.66
CA VAL A 306 66.44 -30.19 8.01
C VAL A 306 66.77 -31.68 8.11
N GLN A 307 65.88 -32.55 7.60
CA GLN A 307 66.11 -33.99 7.57
C GLN A 307 67.33 -34.37 6.74
N THR A 308 67.47 -33.78 5.55
CA THR A 308 68.62 -34.01 4.65
C THR A 308 69.93 -33.59 5.31
N ASN A 309 69.96 -32.42 5.96
CA ASN A 309 71.13 -31.94 6.70
C ASN A 309 71.48 -32.84 7.90
N SER A 310 70.48 -33.40 8.57
CA SER A 310 70.68 -34.39 9.64
C SER A 310 71.33 -35.67 9.11
N LEU A 311 70.80 -36.22 8.02
CA LEU A 311 71.34 -37.40 7.36
C LEU A 311 72.79 -37.18 6.88
N ASN A 312 73.09 -36.02 6.29
CA ASN A 312 74.45 -35.68 5.89
C ASN A 312 75.41 -35.64 7.10
N ARG A 313 74.98 -35.09 8.24
CA ARG A 313 75.78 -35.12 9.48
C ARG A 313 76.05 -36.55 9.95
N GLN A 314 75.04 -37.42 9.92
CA GLN A 314 75.19 -38.83 10.27
C GLN A 314 76.18 -39.55 9.34
N LEU A 315 76.05 -39.35 8.03
CA LEU A 315 76.96 -39.91 7.03
C LEU A 315 78.41 -39.46 7.26
N MET A 316 78.64 -38.16 7.50
CA MET A 316 79.99 -37.65 7.79
C MET A 316 80.57 -38.26 9.06
N THR A 317 79.74 -38.49 10.08
CA THR A 317 80.17 -39.16 11.31
C THR A 317 80.53 -40.63 11.05
N MET A 318 79.74 -41.34 10.23
CA MET A 318 80.05 -42.71 9.81
C MET A 318 81.37 -42.79 9.03
N ILE A 319 81.58 -41.91 8.05
CA ILE A 319 82.81 -41.84 7.26
C ILE A 319 84.02 -41.59 8.17
N ALA A 320 83.90 -40.65 9.13
CA ALA A 320 84.96 -40.36 10.08
C ALA A 320 85.29 -41.57 10.98
N ASN A 321 84.27 -42.35 11.39
CA ASN A 321 84.45 -43.55 12.19
C ASN A 321 85.06 -44.72 11.38
N ASP A 322 84.68 -44.88 10.12
CA ASP A 322 85.26 -45.87 9.22
C ASP A 322 86.75 -45.56 8.94
N LYS A 323 87.06 -44.29 8.70
CA LYS A 323 88.45 -43.83 8.53
C LYS A 323 89.29 -44.07 9.79
N ARG A 324 88.73 -43.86 10.98
CA ARG A 324 89.40 -44.18 12.25
C ARG A 324 89.68 -45.69 12.36
N ARG A 325 88.67 -46.54 12.15
CA ARG A 325 88.83 -48.00 12.18
C ARG A 325 89.93 -48.49 11.24
N LYS A 326 89.93 -48.05 9.97
CA LYS A 326 90.98 -48.43 9.01
C LYS A 326 92.38 -47.99 9.43
N ASN A 327 92.51 -46.83 10.08
CA ASN A 327 93.79 -46.36 10.60
C ASN A 327 94.25 -47.21 11.79
N ASP A 328 93.33 -47.59 12.68
CA ASP A 328 93.62 -48.47 13.82
C ASP A 328 94.05 -49.87 13.34
N ASP A 329 93.33 -50.43 12.36
CA ASP A 329 93.68 -51.70 11.71
C ASP A 329 95.07 -51.64 11.07
N LEU A 330 95.40 -50.53 10.38
CA LEU A 330 96.72 -50.31 9.79
C LEU A 330 97.82 -50.18 10.86
N ALA A 331 97.52 -49.56 12.00
CA ALA A 331 98.47 -49.45 13.11
C ALA A 331 98.77 -50.81 13.72
N GLN A 332 97.74 -51.64 13.95
CA GLN A 332 97.91 -53.02 14.44
C GLN A 332 98.74 -53.87 13.48
N LEU A 333 98.48 -53.77 12.16
CA LEU A 333 99.23 -54.53 11.17
C LEU A 333 100.73 -54.17 11.16
N LYS A 334 101.05 -52.88 11.35
CA LYS A 334 102.44 -52.41 11.47
C LYS A 334 103.11 -52.92 12.74
N GLU A 335 102.38 -52.98 13.85
CA GLU A 335 102.89 -53.50 15.12
C GLU A 335 103.18 -55.01 15.03
N GLN A 336 102.30 -55.79 14.39
CA GLN A 336 102.53 -57.22 14.11
C GLN A 336 103.80 -57.45 13.27
N LEU A 337 103.99 -56.67 12.20
CA LEU A 337 105.19 -56.75 11.34
C LEU A 337 106.49 -56.42 12.09
N LEU A 338 106.44 -55.56 13.11
CA LEU A 338 107.60 -55.23 13.93
C LEU A 338 107.99 -56.34 14.92
N MET A 339 107.05 -57.21 15.29
CA MET A 339 107.26 -58.31 16.23
C MET A 339 107.77 -59.60 15.54
N GLU A 340 107.63 -59.70 14.20
CA GLU A 340 108.10 -60.84 13.39
C GLU A 340 109.53 -60.68 12.82
N ASN A 341 110.19 -59.52 13.02
CA ASN A 341 111.58 -59.26 12.61
C ASN A 341 112.52 -59.08 13.80
#